data_AF-A0A7W4CPG5-F1
#
_entry.id   AF-A0A7W4CPG5-F1
#
_cell.length_a   1.000
_cell.length_b   1.000
_cell.length_c   1.000
_cell.angle_alpha   90.00
_cell.angle_beta   90.00
_cell.angle_gamma   90.00
#
_symmetry.space_group_name_H-M   'P 1'
#
loop_
_entity.id
_entity.type
_entity.pdbx_description
1 polymer ?
#
loop_
_entity_poly.entity_id
_entity_poly.type
_entity_poly.pdbx_seq_one_letter_code
_entity_poly.pdbx_strand_id
1 'polypeptide(L)'
;MLTGFYPLDLDISYSRFSGWRRPYWCQDRELTVEKIHRFFPELQLKERYEKWPGIEYHFAILKLPQGLTDLYAVAYFRAHPENYLDRFVKRYLASGTISSEIRGGYNFSDGYKAVPKRFRRKNLEKITATITSRHFREKDDVWRYADELLIEARNEKFANDFKPLFSLFPKITPKPEPEIELERFLKNQNFTYYHDNGKIKNTTYERLLDSIKQRKFMSNIYWINFIFPQLKGYGWDELNNRIGLRSFHEAVAYYEHPILKPRLEESLKVLMKATKKGFDVRDILGTINTQKLHACLTLFSEIDPNNRYFKKALNKFFAGEKDSATINLIEKSRYNSYPTL
;
A
#
# COMPACT_ATOMS: atom_id res chain seq x y z
N MET A 1 25.46 54.51 -7.50
CA MET A 1 25.88 53.86 -6.25
C MET A 1 24.74 52.95 -5.80
N LEU A 2 24.73 51.69 -6.27
CA LEU A 2 23.87 50.65 -5.72
C LEU A 2 24.77 49.85 -4.78
N THR A 3 24.71 50.22 -3.51
CA THR A 3 25.49 49.64 -2.43
C THR A 3 24.85 48.33 -1.96
N GLY A 4 25.63 47.26 -1.94
CA GLY A 4 25.49 46.20 -0.95
C GLY A 4 24.62 45.00 -1.34
N PHE A 5 25.08 44.19 -2.30
CA PHE A 5 24.94 42.75 -2.14
C PHE A 5 26.29 42.22 -1.68
N TYR A 6 26.40 41.99 -0.36
CA TYR A 6 27.50 41.21 0.19
C TYR A 6 27.40 39.79 -0.39
N PRO A 7 28.50 39.17 -0.87
CA PRO A 7 28.50 37.73 -1.16
C PRO A 7 28.50 37.02 0.18
N LEU A 8 27.33 36.97 0.83
CA LEU A 8 27.11 36.09 1.96
C LEU A 8 27.37 34.68 1.46
N ASP A 9 28.14 33.94 2.26
CA ASP A 9 28.41 32.51 2.21
C ASP A 9 27.11 31.69 2.18
N LEU A 10 26.32 31.84 1.10
CA LEU A 10 25.32 30.86 0.77
C LEU A 10 26.09 29.64 0.32
N ASP A 11 26.04 28.63 1.17
CA ASP A 11 26.34 27.26 0.81
C ASP A 11 25.31 26.81 -0.24
N ILE A 12 25.47 27.31 -1.47
CA ILE A 12 24.66 26.92 -2.62
C ILE A 12 25.09 25.50 -2.94
N SER A 13 24.38 24.54 -2.34
CA SER A 13 24.42 23.15 -2.77
C SER A 13 23.82 23.08 -4.17
N TYR A 14 24.68 23.13 -5.19
CA TYR A 14 24.25 22.95 -6.58
C TYR A 14 23.72 21.53 -6.74
N SER A 15 22.39 21.38 -6.77
CA SER A 15 21.75 20.10 -7.08
C SER A 15 21.94 19.69 -8.56
N ARG A 16 22.28 20.66 -9.43
CA ARG A 16 22.63 20.47 -10.85
C ARG A 16 23.61 21.54 -11.33
N PHE A 17 24.67 21.14 -12.02
CA PHE A 17 25.53 22.03 -12.82
C PHE A 17 25.18 21.81 -14.30
N SER A 18 24.46 22.76 -14.91
CA SER A 18 24.16 22.66 -16.34
C SER A 18 25.29 23.27 -17.17
N GLY A 19 26.01 22.45 -17.94
CA GLY A 19 26.70 22.93 -19.13
C GLY A 19 28.17 23.31 -18.94
N TRP A 20 28.98 22.40 -18.39
CA TRP A 20 30.44 22.49 -18.55
C TRP A 20 30.94 21.71 -19.77
N ARG A 21 30.12 20.80 -20.33
CA ARG A 21 30.41 20.16 -21.63
C ARG A 21 29.79 20.92 -22.79
N ARG A 22 30.58 21.05 -23.84
CA ARG A 22 30.12 21.57 -25.13
C ARG A 22 29.37 20.49 -25.90
N PRO A 23 28.25 20.83 -26.56
CA PRO A 23 27.56 19.86 -27.42
C PRO A 23 28.48 19.43 -28.57
N TYR A 24 28.42 18.16 -28.97
CA TYR A 24 29.36 17.60 -29.95
C TYR A 24 29.36 18.34 -31.30
N TRP A 25 28.25 18.99 -31.66
CA TRP A 25 28.09 19.77 -32.90
C TRP A 25 28.53 21.24 -32.80
N CYS A 26 28.97 21.72 -31.63
CA CYS A 26 29.40 23.10 -31.45
C CYS A 26 30.42 23.21 -30.30
N GLN A 27 31.70 22.96 -30.64
CA GLN A 27 32.83 22.98 -29.70
C GLN A 27 33.45 24.36 -29.52
N ASP A 28 33.12 25.34 -30.36
CA ASP A 28 33.77 26.65 -30.32
C ASP A 28 32.95 27.72 -29.58
N ARG A 29 31.68 27.43 -29.28
CA ARG A 29 30.81 28.38 -28.58
C ARG A 29 31.10 28.40 -27.09
N GLU A 30 31.34 29.58 -26.57
CA GLU A 30 31.45 29.80 -25.13
C GLU A 30 30.15 29.42 -24.40
N LEU A 31 30.29 28.62 -23.34
CA LEU A 31 29.19 28.17 -22.49
C LEU A 31 28.73 29.28 -21.56
N THR A 32 27.44 29.26 -21.18
CA THR A 32 26.89 30.22 -20.21
C THR A 32 27.68 30.23 -18.90
N VAL A 33 28.15 29.07 -18.47
CA VAL A 33 28.92 28.93 -17.23
C VAL A 33 30.33 29.52 -17.33
N GLU A 34 30.95 29.47 -18.52
CA GLU A 34 32.24 30.11 -18.81
C GLU A 34 32.07 31.63 -18.81
N LYS A 35 30.97 32.14 -19.38
CA LYS A 35 30.60 33.56 -19.32
C LYS A 35 30.45 34.05 -17.89
N ILE A 36 29.70 33.31 -17.06
CA ILE A 36 29.49 33.67 -15.65
C ILE A 36 30.83 33.65 -14.91
N HIS A 37 31.66 32.62 -15.12
CA HIS A 37 32.99 32.54 -14.49
C HIS A 37 33.89 33.70 -14.89
N ARG A 38 33.79 34.19 -16.13
CA ARG A 38 34.53 35.38 -16.58
C ARG A 38 34.12 36.65 -15.83
N PHE A 39 32.83 36.85 -15.57
CA PHE A 39 32.33 38.04 -14.85
C PHE A 39 32.50 37.92 -13.33
N PHE A 40 32.52 36.70 -12.80
CA PHE A 40 32.56 36.40 -11.36
C PHE A 40 33.55 35.25 -11.07
N PRO A 41 34.87 35.48 -11.23
CA PRO A 41 35.90 34.45 -11.05
C PRO A 41 35.94 33.90 -9.61
N GLU A 42 35.57 34.71 -8.62
CA GLU A 42 35.50 34.34 -7.20
C GLU A 42 34.54 33.18 -6.92
N LEU A 43 33.58 32.93 -7.81
CA LEU A 43 32.65 31.81 -7.69
C LEU A 43 33.30 30.44 -7.94
N GLN A 44 34.51 30.39 -8.51
CA GLN A 44 35.30 29.17 -8.77
C GLN A 44 34.48 28.05 -9.44
N LEU A 45 33.64 28.41 -10.42
CA LEU A 45 32.64 27.50 -10.98
C LEU A 45 33.27 26.26 -11.65
N LYS A 46 34.46 26.41 -12.25
CA LYS A 46 35.18 25.30 -12.87
C LYS A 46 35.68 24.31 -11.83
N GLU A 47 36.35 24.80 -10.80
CA GLU A 47 36.91 24.00 -9.72
C GLU A 47 35.79 23.29 -8.95
N ARG A 48 34.66 23.98 -8.74
CA ARG A 48 33.47 23.40 -8.12
C ARG A 48 32.86 22.30 -8.98
N TYR A 49 32.77 22.50 -10.30
CA TYR A 49 32.31 21.48 -11.23
C TYR A 49 33.22 20.24 -11.23
N GLU A 50 34.54 20.45 -11.25
CA GLU A 50 35.54 19.38 -11.24
C GLU A 50 35.53 18.60 -9.91
N LYS A 51 35.28 19.27 -8.78
CA LYS A 51 35.15 18.63 -7.46
C LYS A 51 33.79 17.96 -7.24
N TRP A 52 32.74 18.40 -7.93
CA TRP A 52 31.40 17.82 -7.79
C TRP A 52 31.38 16.39 -8.34
N PRO A 53 30.98 15.36 -7.57
CA PRO A 53 30.91 13.99 -8.06
C PRO A 53 29.83 13.80 -9.14
N GLY A 54 28.85 14.70 -9.20
CA GLY A 54 27.70 14.60 -10.09
C GLY A 54 26.45 14.08 -9.37
N ILE A 55 25.48 13.64 -10.16
CA ILE A 55 24.22 13.04 -9.69
C ILE A 55 24.38 11.54 -9.68
N GLU A 56 23.99 10.89 -8.59
CA GLU A 56 23.92 9.43 -8.53
C GLU A 56 22.81 8.90 -9.46
N TYR A 57 23.19 7.95 -10.29
CA TYR A 57 22.27 7.11 -11.06
C TYR A 57 22.44 5.66 -10.65
N HIS A 58 21.31 4.97 -10.57
CA HIS A 58 21.24 3.53 -10.41
C HIS A 58 20.97 2.89 -11.77
N PHE A 59 21.53 1.70 -11.96
CA PHE A 59 21.41 0.90 -13.16
C PHE A 59 20.90 -0.48 -12.77
N ALA A 60 19.68 -0.81 -13.16
CA ALA A 60 19.17 -2.17 -13.05
C ALA A 60 19.49 -2.91 -14.34
N ILE A 61 20.42 -3.85 -14.25
CA ILE A 61 20.79 -4.76 -15.33
C ILE A 61 19.87 -5.96 -15.19
N LEU A 62 19.01 -6.15 -16.20
CA LEU A 62 17.97 -7.15 -16.23
C LEU A 62 18.37 -8.27 -17.20
N LYS A 63 18.25 -9.50 -16.74
CA LYS A 63 18.37 -10.72 -17.55
C LYS A 63 16.99 -11.35 -17.68
N LEU A 64 16.58 -11.54 -18.92
CA LEU A 64 15.19 -11.72 -19.30
C LEU A 64 15.04 -12.98 -20.14
N PRO A 65 14.20 -13.94 -19.75
CA PRO A 65 14.07 -15.18 -20.50
C PRO A 65 13.22 -14.95 -21.76
N GLN A 66 13.78 -15.24 -22.94
CA GLN A 66 13.05 -15.22 -24.21
C GLN A 66 13.26 -16.54 -24.98
N GLY A 67 12.41 -17.52 -24.72
CA GLY A 67 12.51 -18.83 -25.38
C GLY A 67 13.78 -19.56 -24.99
N LEU A 68 14.69 -19.77 -25.96
CA LEU A 68 15.97 -20.47 -25.78
C LEU A 68 17.15 -19.53 -25.44
N THR A 69 16.96 -18.21 -25.56
CA THR A 69 18.03 -17.22 -25.37
C THR A 69 17.65 -16.19 -24.32
N ASP A 70 18.65 -15.71 -23.59
CA ASP A 70 18.47 -14.61 -22.64
C ASP A 70 18.60 -13.26 -23.34
N LEU A 71 17.64 -12.37 -23.10
CA LEU A 71 17.73 -10.97 -23.43
C LEU A 71 18.30 -10.19 -22.25
N TYR A 72 19.12 -9.19 -22.56
CA TYR A 72 19.66 -8.26 -21.57
C TYR A 72 19.09 -6.86 -21.78
N ALA A 73 18.85 -6.17 -20.67
CA ALA A 73 18.47 -4.77 -20.69
C ALA A 73 19.04 -4.02 -19.51
N VAL A 74 19.31 -2.72 -19.69
CA VAL A 74 19.84 -1.84 -18.66
C VAL A 74 18.91 -0.66 -18.50
N ALA A 75 18.20 -0.63 -17.39
CA ALA A 75 17.42 0.52 -16.97
C ALA A 75 18.30 1.47 -16.15
N TYR A 76 18.20 2.77 -16.40
CA TYR A 76 18.92 3.79 -15.65
C TYR A 76 17.94 4.78 -15.04
N PHE A 77 18.11 5.13 -13.77
CA PHE A 77 17.15 5.95 -13.04
C PHE A 77 17.79 6.61 -11.81
N ARG A 78 17.12 7.65 -11.29
CA ARG A 78 17.56 8.40 -10.09
C ARG A 78 16.77 8.07 -8.81
N ALA A 79 15.64 7.40 -8.96
CA ALA A 79 14.83 7.00 -7.81
C ALA A 79 15.52 5.86 -7.05
N HIS A 80 15.20 5.69 -5.77
CA HIS A 80 15.65 4.51 -5.02
C HIS A 80 15.31 3.22 -5.81
N PRO A 81 16.23 2.23 -5.92
CA PRO A 81 16.03 1.06 -6.78
C PRO A 81 14.73 0.32 -6.55
N GLU A 82 14.30 0.19 -5.30
CA GLU A 82 13.06 -0.46 -4.91
C GLU A 82 11.82 0.20 -5.53
N ASN A 83 11.78 1.54 -5.52
CA ASN A 83 10.68 2.33 -6.09
C ASN A 83 10.66 2.25 -7.62
N TYR A 84 11.83 2.07 -8.25
CA TYR A 84 11.91 1.82 -9.67
C TYR A 84 11.38 0.42 -10.00
N LEU A 85 11.87 -0.61 -9.30
CA LEU A 85 11.48 -2.01 -9.52
C LEU A 85 9.98 -2.24 -9.27
N ASP A 86 9.39 -1.63 -8.23
CA ASP A 86 7.95 -1.69 -7.98
C ASP A 86 7.14 -1.12 -9.15
N ARG A 87 7.53 0.07 -9.65
CA ARG A 87 6.90 0.68 -10.83
C ARG A 87 7.10 -0.16 -12.09
N PHE A 88 8.27 -0.75 -12.27
CA PHE A 88 8.57 -1.65 -13.37
C PHE A 88 7.63 -2.87 -13.36
N VAL A 89 7.50 -3.56 -12.22
CA VAL A 89 6.62 -4.72 -12.04
C VAL A 89 5.17 -4.34 -12.31
N LYS A 90 4.67 -3.28 -11.67
CA LYS A 90 3.29 -2.80 -11.85
C LYS A 90 2.98 -2.45 -13.31
N ARG A 91 3.88 -1.73 -13.97
CA ARG A 91 3.72 -1.34 -15.38
C ARG A 91 3.73 -2.54 -16.31
N TYR A 92 4.63 -3.49 -16.09
CA TYR A 92 4.71 -4.71 -16.88
C TYR A 92 3.44 -5.55 -16.75
N LEU A 93 2.97 -5.81 -15.52
CA LEU A 93 1.73 -6.55 -15.29
C LEU A 93 0.53 -5.87 -15.96
N ALA A 94 0.40 -4.55 -15.80
CA ALA A 94 -0.73 -3.79 -16.34
C ALA A 94 -0.73 -3.76 -17.87
N SER A 95 0.39 -3.36 -18.47
CA SER A 95 0.44 -2.94 -19.89
C SER A 95 1.35 -3.78 -20.77
N GLY A 96 2.25 -4.58 -20.20
CA GLY A 96 3.32 -5.25 -20.95
C GLY A 96 4.33 -4.25 -21.52
N THR A 97 4.32 -3.00 -21.06
CA THR A 97 5.30 -1.98 -21.45
C THR A 97 6.34 -1.80 -20.35
N ILE A 98 7.48 -1.26 -20.75
CA ILE A 98 8.63 -0.93 -19.90
C ILE A 98 8.89 0.58 -19.93
N SER A 99 9.75 1.07 -19.02
CA SER A 99 10.13 2.48 -18.97
C SER A 99 10.79 2.95 -20.28
N SER A 100 10.72 4.25 -20.59
CA SER A 100 11.44 4.87 -21.72
C SER A 100 12.95 4.99 -21.46
N GLU A 101 13.37 4.94 -20.19
CA GLU A 101 14.78 5.04 -19.77
C GLU A 101 15.38 3.64 -19.60
N ILE A 102 15.42 2.88 -20.69
CA ILE A 102 15.98 1.52 -20.73
C ILE A 102 16.72 1.28 -22.05
N ARG A 103 17.84 0.56 -21.99
CA ARG A 103 18.62 0.08 -23.14
C ARG A 103 18.42 -1.41 -23.27
N GLY A 104 18.08 -1.92 -24.45
CA GLY A 104 17.92 -3.38 -24.66
C GLY A 104 18.23 -3.86 -26.08
N GLY A 105 18.74 -2.98 -26.95
CA GLY A 105 18.97 -3.26 -28.37
C GLY A 105 17.73 -3.07 -29.27
N TYR A 106 17.86 -3.44 -30.53
CA TYR A 106 16.82 -3.29 -31.56
C TYR A 106 15.60 -4.18 -31.23
N ASN A 107 14.38 -3.63 -31.35
CA ASN A 107 13.08 -4.31 -31.10
C ASN A 107 12.85 -4.88 -29.69
N PHE A 108 13.68 -4.51 -28.70
CA PHE A 108 13.55 -4.99 -27.32
C PHE A 108 12.16 -4.73 -26.71
N SER A 109 11.62 -3.53 -26.92
CA SER A 109 10.33 -3.10 -26.36
C SER A 109 9.14 -3.84 -26.97
N ASP A 110 9.26 -4.35 -28.20
CA ASP A 110 8.16 -5.03 -28.90
C ASP A 110 7.97 -6.45 -28.40
N GLY A 111 9.05 -7.14 -28.01
CA GLY A 111 8.98 -8.46 -27.38
C GLY A 111 8.15 -8.46 -26.08
N TYR A 112 8.20 -7.35 -25.32
CA TYR A 112 7.46 -7.19 -24.08
C TYR A 112 5.96 -6.98 -24.28
N LYS A 113 5.61 -6.14 -25.27
CA LYS A 113 4.21 -5.84 -25.61
C LYS A 113 3.49 -7.07 -26.16
N ALA A 114 4.22 -7.95 -26.85
CA ALA A 114 3.66 -9.18 -27.42
C ALA A 114 3.24 -10.22 -26.36
N VAL A 115 3.68 -10.11 -25.10
CA VAL A 115 3.36 -11.08 -24.04
C VAL A 115 1.91 -10.93 -23.57
N PRO A 116 1.06 -11.98 -23.70
CA PRO A 116 -0.32 -11.95 -23.22
C PRO A 116 -0.40 -11.77 -21.70
N LYS A 117 -1.38 -11.00 -21.22
CA LYS A 117 -1.56 -10.64 -19.79
C LYS A 117 -1.44 -11.85 -18.84
N ARG A 118 -2.04 -12.99 -19.20
CA ARG A 118 -2.02 -14.23 -18.39
C ARG A 118 -0.63 -14.81 -18.13
N PHE A 119 0.36 -14.52 -18.97
CA PHE A 119 1.72 -15.06 -18.85
C PHE A 119 2.70 -14.10 -18.18
N ARG A 120 2.35 -12.82 -18.03
CA ARG A 120 3.27 -11.78 -17.54
C ARG A 120 3.78 -12.07 -16.12
N ARG A 121 2.92 -12.56 -15.22
CA ARG A 121 3.31 -12.93 -13.86
C ARG A 121 4.39 -14.03 -13.86
N LYS A 122 4.13 -15.12 -14.58
CA LYS A 122 5.07 -16.24 -14.71
C LYS A 122 6.41 -15.82 -15.35
N ASN A 123 6.39 -14.81 -16.22
CA ASN A 123 7.62 -14.27 -16.79
C ASN A 123 8.41 -13.45 -15.77
N LEU A 124 7.76 -12.62 -14.94
CA LEU A 124 8.44 -11.84 -13.89
C LEU A 124 9.21 -12.73 -12.91
N GLU A 125 8.65 -13.89 -12.54
CA GLU A 125 9.28 -14.85 -11.63
C GLU A 125 10.61 -15.41 -12.17
N LYS A 126 10.80 -15.36 -13.48
CA LYS A 126 12.01 -15.83 -14.15
C LYS A 126 13.01 -14.71 -14.45
N ILE A 127 12.64 -13.45 -14.24
CA ILE A 127 13.57 -12.34 -14.43
C ILE A 127 14.58 -12.35 -13.29
N THR A 128 15.86 -12.22 -13.65
CA THR A 128 16.92 -11.93 -12.71
C THR A 128 17.49 -10.55 -12.98
N ALA A 129 18.00 -9.90 -11.94
CA ALA A 129 18.56 -8.58 -12.04
C ALA A 129 19.73 -8.38 -11.07
N THR A 130 20.57 -7.42 -11.41
CA THR A 130 21.56 -6.85 -10.49
C THR A 130 21.49 -5.32 -10.59
N ILE A 131 21.86 -4.64 -9.51
CA ILE A 131 21.82 -3.18 -9.43
C ILE A 131 23.21 -2.67 -9.13
N THR A 132 23.65 -1.69 -9.90
CA THR A 132 24.87 -0.92 -9.65
C THR A 132 24.55 0.57 -9.63
N SER A 133 25.42 1.37 -9.00
CA SER A 133 25.25 2.83 -8.88
C SER A 133 26.53 3.53 -9.32
N ARG A 134 26.38 4.67 -9.99
CA ARG A 134 27.52 5.52 -10.37
C ARG A 134 27.09 6.97 -10.47
N HIS A 135 27.98 7.87 -10.09
CA HIS A 135 27.75 9.31 -10.19
C HIS A 135 28.14 9.83 -11.58
N PHE A 136 27.31 10.72 -12.12
CA PHE A 136 27.51 11.36 -13.42
C PHE A 136 27.25 12.85 -13.34
N ARG A 137 28.16 13.64 -13.92
CA ARG A 137 27.99 15.08 -14.08
C ARG A 137 27.07 15.41 -15.26
N GLU A 138 27.11 14.60 -16.30
CA GLU A 138 26.41 14.83 -17.58
C GLU A 138 25.48 13.67 -17.92
N LYS A 139 24.29 14.00 -18.47
CA LYS A 139 23.28 13.01 -18.83
C LYS A 139 23.74 12.08 -19.96
N ASP A 140 24.48 12.62 -20.93
CA ASP A 140 24.96 11.84 -22.08
C ASP A 140 25.90 10.71 -21.65
N ASP A 141 26.68 10.91 -20.59
CA ASP A 141 27.57 9.88 -20.04
C ASP A 141 26.79 8.76 -19.34
N VAL A 142 25.63 9.07 -18.75
CA VAL A 142 24.72 8.05 -18.18
C VAL A 142 24.26 7.09 -19.28
N TRP A 143 23.89 7.63 -20.45
CA TRP A 143 23.40 6.83 -21.56
C TRP A 143 24.48 5.96 -22.18
N ARG A 144 25.69 6.50 -22.35
CA ARG A 144 26.85 5.73 -22.84
C ARG A 144 27.22 4.62 -21.88
N TYR A 145 27.26 4.91 -20.58
CA TYR A 145 27.53 3.89 -19.58
C TYR A 145 26.44 2.81 -19.53
N ALA A 146 25.17 3.15 -19.74
CA ALA A 146 24.11 2.14 -19.87
C ALA A 146 24.31 1.22 -21.09
N ASP A 147 24.81 1.76 -22.21
CA ASP A 147 25.15 0.96 -23.39
C ASP A 147 26.39 0.06 -23.14
N GLU A 148 27.41 0.57 -22.42
CA GLU A 148 28.56 -0.21 -21.96
C GLU A 148 28.12 -1.38 -21.07
N LEU A 149 27.31 -1.11 -20.03
CA LEU A 149 26.77 -2.15 -19.15
C LEU A 149 25.95 -3.20 -19.91
N LEU A 150 25.22 -2.80 -20.95
CA LEU A 150 24.45 -3.73 -21.78
C LEU A 150 25.36 -4.67 -22.56
N ILE A 151 26.46 -4.16 -23.12
CA ILE A 151 27.48 -4.97 -23.82
C ILE A 151 28.15 -5.91 -22.81
N GLU A 152 28.54 -5.41 -21.65
CA GLU A 152 29.16 -6.21 -20.59
C GLU A 152 28.23 -7.34 -20.10
N ALA A 153 26.93 -7.06 -19.95
CA ALA A 153 25.95 -8.06 -19.57
C ALA A 153 25.78 -9.17 -20.61
N ARG A 154 25.81 -8.82 -21.90
CA ARG A 154 25.80 -9.79 -23.02
C ARG A 154 27.06 -10.66 -23.05
N ASN A 155 28.19 -10.10 -22.60
CA ASN A 155 29.45 -10.81 -22.46
C ASN A 155 29.59 -11.52 -21.09
N GLU A 156 28.48 -11.75 -20.39
CA GLU A 156 28.40 -12.53 -19.14
C GLU A 156 29.20 -11.99 -17.94
N LYS A 157 29.63 -10.72 -17.97
CA LYS A 157 30.41 -10.09 -16.88
C LYS A 157 29.71 -10.17 -15.51
N PHE A 158 28.37 -10.13 -15.50
CA PHE A 158 27.54 -10.12 -14.29
C PHE A 158 26.92 -11.49 -13.96
N ALA A 159 27.39 -12.58 -14.57
CA ALA A 159 26.75 -13.90 -14.46
C ALA A 159 26.49 -14.35 -13.00
N ASN A 160 27.43 -14.05 -12.09
CA ASN A 160 27.34 -14.41 -10.67
C ASN A 160 26.57 -13.39 -9.80
N ASP A 161 26.30 -12.20 -10.32
CA ASP A 161 25.68 -11.10 -9.56
C ASP A 161 24.15 -11.10 -9.68
N PHE A 162 23.60 -11.81 -10.66
CA PHE A 162 22.17 -11.86 -10.91
C PHE A 162 21.42 -12.54 -9.76
N LYS A 163 20.41 -11.84 -9.25
CA LYS A 163 19.48 -12.36 -8.24
C LYS A 163 18.06 -12.37 -8.78
N PRO A 164 17.18 -13.26 -8.30
CA PRO A 164 15.76 -13.22 -8.65
C PRO A 164 15.17 -11.82 -8.43
N LEU A 165 14.41 -11.29 -9.38
CA LEU A 165 13.89 -9.92 -9.34
C LEU A 165 13.25 -9.56 -7.99
N PHE A 166 12.43 -10.46 -7.45
CA PHE A 166 11.71 -10.24 -6.19
C PHE A 166 12.60 -10.26 -4.93
N SER A 167 13.82 -10.79 -5.02
CA SER A 167 14.80 -10.78 -3.92
C SER A 167 15.51 -9.43 -3.76
N LEU A 168 15.42 -8.55 -4.76
CA LEU A 168 15.97 -7.19 -4.73
C LEU A 168 15.03 -6.19 -4.04
N PHE A 169 13.79 -6.60 -3.75
CA PHE A 169 12.89 -5.82 -2.93
C PHE A 169 13.29 -5.99 -1.47
N PRO A 170 13.17 -4.94 -0.65
CA PRO A 170 13.41 -5.05 0.78
C PRO A 170 12.45 -6.11 1.32
N LYS A 171 12.90 -6.92 2.28
CA LYS A 171 11.98 -7.75 3.06
C LYS A 171 10.97 -6.79 3.68
N ILE A 172 9.73 -6.87 3.22
CA ILE A 172 8.70 -5.94 3.66
C ILE A 172 8.53 -6.14 5.16
N THR A 173 9.00 -5.17 5.94
CA THR A 173 8.68 -5.11 7.35
C THR A 173 7.21 -4.69 7.42
N PRO A 174 6.31 -5.53 7.98
CA PRO A 174 4.94 -5.11 8.16
C PRO A 174 4.95 -3.79 8.94
N LYS A 175 4.13 -2.83 8.52
CA LYS A 175 3.97 -1.59 9.28
C LYS A 175 3.63 -1.97 10.73
N PRO A 176 4.21 -1.30 11.75
CA PRO A 176 3.84 -1.57 13.12
C PRO A 176 2.32 -1.48 13.23
N GLU A 177 1.70 -2.50 13.82
CA GLU A 177 0.26 -2.52 13.95
C GLU A 177 -0.17 -1.28 14.75
N PRO A 178 -1.22 -0.56 14.31
CA PRO A 178 -1.71 0.58 15.06
C PRO A 178 -2.13 0.11 16.46
N GLU A 179 -1.96 0.99 17.45
CA GLU A 179 -2.41 0.72 18.81
C GLU A 179 -3.90 0.31 18.83
N ILE A 180 -4.19 -0.74 19.58
CA ILE A 180 -5.53 -1.31 19.71
C ILE A 180 -6.33 -0.44 20.69
N GLU A 181 -7.32 0.28 20.16
CA GLU A 181 -8.05 1.32 20.89
C GLU A 181 -9.52 0.89 21.12
N LEU A 182 -9.74 -0.13 21.94
CA LEU A 182 -11.08 -0.72 22.12
C LEU A 182 -12.04 0.16 22.94
N GLU A 183 -11.51 1.12 23.71
CA GLU A 183 -12.31 2.04 24.53
C GLU A 183 -13.35 2.83 23.72
N ARG A 184 -13.10 3.07 22.43
CA ARG A 184 -14.08 3.72 21.55
C ARG A 184 -15.40 2.93 21.48
N PHE A 185 -15.37 1.60 21.55
CA PHE A 185 -16.58 0.78 21.54
C PHE A 185 -17.32 0.90 22.87
N LEU A 186 -16.58 0.83 23.99
CA LEU A 186 -17.16 0.98 25.33
C LEU A 186 -17.79 2.34 25.53
N LYS A 187 -17.13 3.42 25.11
CA LYS A 187 -17.66 4.79 25.16
C LYS A 187 -19.00 4.92 24.45
N ASN A 188 -19.14 4.31 23.27
CA ASN A 188 -20.40 4.34 22.51
C ASN A 188 -21.49 3.47 23.13
N GLN A 189 -21.14 2.27 23.62
CA GLN A 189 -22.07 1.39 24.32
C GLN A 189 -22.56 1.99 25.64
N ASN A 190 -21.69 2.68 26.36
CA ASN A 190 -21.97 3.25 27.69
C ASN A 190 -22.49 4.69 27.65
N PHE A 191 -22.75 5.26 26.47
CA PHE A 191 -23.29 6.62 26.39
C PHE A 191 -24.62 6.70 27.16
N THR A 192 -24.65 7.59 28.16
CA THR A 192 -25.71 7.64 29.17
C THR A 192 -26.79 8.65 28.80
N TYR A 193 -28.04 8.22 28.91
CA TYR A 193 -29.22 9.07 28.84
C TYR A 193 -29.72 9.36 30.25
N TYR A 194 -30.16 10.59 30.49
CA TYR A 194 -30.64 11.06 31.79
C TYR A 194 -32.13 11.38 31.73
N HIS A 195 -32.79 11.28 32.88
CA HIS A 195 -34.09 11.90 33.10
C HIS A 195 -33.94 13.41 33.33
N ASP A 196 -35.04 14.16 33.21
CA ASP A 196 -35.04 15.62 33.45
C ASP A 196 -34.60 15.99 34.88
N ASN A 197 -34.74 15.06 35.83
CA ASN A 197 -34.27 15.19 37.21
C ASN A 197 -32.77 14.87 37.41
N GLY A 198 -32.01 14.70 36.33
CA GLY A 198 -30.57 14.42 36.35
C GLY A 198 -30.18 12.98 36.72
N LYS A 199 -31.14 12.09 37.00
CA LYS A 199 -30.83 10.67 37.27
C LYS A 199 -30.56 9.91 35.97
N ILE A 200 -29.61 8.97 36.03
CA ILE A 200 -29.33 8.05 34.92
C ILE A 200 -30.61 7.27 34.59
N LYS A 201 -31.03 7.34 33.34
CA LYS A 201 -32.16 6.58 32.80
C LYS A 201 -31.70 5.22 32.29
N ASN A 202 -30.74 5.23 31.37
CA ASN A 202 -30.13 4.05 30.78
C ASN A 202 -28.93 4.44 29.89
N THR A 203 -28.17 3.44 29.50
CA THR A 203 -27.10 3.54 28.49
C THR A 203 -27.61 3.18 27.09
N THR A 204 -26.85 3.55 26.07
CA THR A 204 -27.10 3.10 24.68
C THR A 204 -27.22 1.59 24.59
N TYR A 205 -26.33 0.83 25.25
CA TYR A 205 -26.37 -0.63 25.28
C TYR A 205 -27.69 -1.18 25.81
N GLU A 206 -28.14 -0.71 26.98
CA GLU A 206 -29.39 -1.15 27.61
C GLU A 206 -30.61 -0.84 26.74
N ARG A 207 -30.68 0.36 26.16
CA ARG A 207 -31.76 0.76 25.25
C ARG A 207 -31.85 -0.12 24.02
N LEU A 208 -30.70 -0.52 23.46
CA LEU A 208 -30.65 -1.38 22.29
C LEU A 208 -31.11 -2.79 22.64
N LEU A 209 -30.66 -3.35 23.76
CA LEU A 209 -31.16 -4.65 24.22
C LEU A 209 -32.67 -4.63 24.42
N ASP A 210 -33.22 -3.59 25.04
CA ASP A 210 -34.67 -3.47 25.25
C ASP A 210 -35.43 -3.30 23.94
N SER A 211 -34.89 -2.54 22.99
CA SER A 211 -35.47 -2.40 21.66
C SER A 211 -35.50 -3.74 20.91
N ILE A 212 -34.44 -4.55 20.99
CA ILE A 212 -34.40 -5.91 20.41
C ILE A 212 -35.41 -6.82 21.11
N LYS A 213 -35.49 -6.80 22.46
CA LYS A 213 -36.46 -7.61 23.23
C LYS A 213 -37.90 -7.29 22.82
N GLN A 214 -38.19 -6.01 22.59
CA GLN A 214 -39.49 -5.52 22.15
C GLN A 214 -39.73 -5.69 20.64
N ARG A 215 -38.75 -6.21 19.88
CA ARG A 215 -38.79 -6.36 18.41
C ARG A 215 -39.05 -5.03 17.68
N LYS A 216 -38.56 -3.93 18.24
CA LYS A 216 -38.69 -2.62 17.62
C LYS A 216 -37.77 -2.52 16.40
N PHE A 217 -38.29 -2.02 15.28
CA PHE A 217 -37.49 -1.75 14.09
C PHE A 217 -36.43 -0.66 14.36
N MET A 218 -35.18 -0.94 13.99
CA MET A 218 -34.01 -0.09 14.23
C MET A 218 -33.17 0.04 12.96
N SER A 219 -33.48 1.04 12.13
CA SER A 219 -32.78 1.28 10.85
C SER A 219 -31.48 2.09 10.96
N ASN A 220 -31.22 2.73 12.10
CA ASN A 220 -30.02 3.56 12.27
C ASN A 220 -28.76 2.67 12.18
N ILE A 221 -27.79 3.05 11.34
CA ILE A 221 -26.56 2.29 11.11
C ILE A 221 -25.44 2.60 12.12
N TYR A 222 -25.60 3.61 12.97
CA TYR A 222 -24.54 4.03 13.89
C TYR A 222 -24.28 2.99 14.97
N TRP A 223 -25.36 2.49 15.58
CA TRP A 223 -25.27 1.58 16.71
C TRP A 223 -24.80 0.18 16.37
N ILE A 224 -25.13 -0.31 15.17
CA ILE A 224 -24.79 -1.66 14.75
C ILE A 224 -23.26 -1.85 14.75
N ASN A 225 -22.49 -0.81 14.42
CA ASN A 225 -21.04 -0.88 14.27
C ASN A 225 -20.30 -1.08 15.60
N PHE A 226 -20.92 -0.74 16.74
CA PHE A 226 -20.31 -0.94 18.07
C PHE A 226 -20.97 -2.03 18.90
N ILE A 227 -22.13 -2.55 18.48
CA ILE A 227 -22.75 -3.74 19.08
C ILE A 227 -22.35 -5.01 18.33
N PHE A 228 -22.38 -4.97 17.01
CA PHE A 228 -21.96 -6.03 16.11
C PHE A 228 -20.90 -5.45 15.17
N PRO A 229 -19.62 -5.35 15.57
CA PRO A 229 -18.61 -4.69 14.75
C PRO A 229 -18.20 -5.53 13.52
N GLN A 230 -17.79 -4.85 12.44
CA GLN A 230 -17.18 -5.43 11.24
C GLN A 230 -15.76 -4.90 11.04
N LEU A 231 -15.00 -5.53 10.14
CA LEU A 231 -13.72 -4.99 9.67
C LEU A 231 -13.92 -3.67 8.90
N LYS A 232 -12.97 -2.76 9.09
CA LYS A 232 -12.81 -1.54 8.30
C LYS A 232 -12.69 -1.91 6.81
N GLY A 233 -13.33 -1.15 5.94
CA GLY A 233 -13.43 -1.46 4.52
C GLY A 233 -14.58 -2.40 4.15
N TYR A 234 -15.39 -2.85 5.11
CA TYR A 234 -16.62 -3.58 4.83
C TYR A 234 -17.73 -2.65 4.31
N GLY A 235 -18.15 -2.85 3.06
CA GLY A 235 -19.17 -2.06 2.38
C GLY A 235 -18.68 -0.67 1.93
N TRP A 236 -19.62 0.14 1.42
CA TRP A 236 -19.36 1.50 0.93
C TRP A 236 -19.59 2.59 1.99
N ASP A 237 -19.95 2.17 3.20
CA ASP A 237 -20.34 3.06 4.28
C ASP A 237 -19.10 3.76 4.88
N GLU A 238 -19.03 5.08 4.70
CA GLU A 238 -17.98 5.91 5.26
C GLU A 238 -17.86 5.75 6.79
N LEU A 239 -18.98 5.47 7.46
CA LEU A 239 -18.99 5.23 8.89
C LEU A 239 -18.23 3.95 9.26
N ASN A 240 -18.41 2.84 8.52
CA ASN A 240 -17.62 1.62 8.71
C ASN A 240 -16.12 1.86 8.53
N ASN A 241 -15.75 2.75 7.61
CA ASN A 241 -14.36 3.12 7.42
C ASN A 241 -13.77 3.93 8.58
N ARG A 242 -14.62 4.64 9.34
CA ARG A 242 -14.22 5.44 10.49
C ARG A 242 -14.20 4.65 11.80
N ILE A 243 -15.22 3.82 12.07
CA ILE A 243 -15.40 3.18 13.39
C ILE A 243 -15.27 1.65 13.41
N GLY A 244 -15.12 1.00 12.25
CA GLY A 244 -14.91 -0.45 12.17
C GLY A 244 -13.60 -0.94 12.80
N LEU A 245 -13.47 -2.26 12.93
CA LEU A 245 -12.25 -2.92 13.41
C LEU A 245 -11.15 -2.79 12.36
N ARG A 246 -10.03 -2.18 12.72
CA ARG A 246 -8.92 -1.79 11.83
C ARG A 246 -8.19 -3.01 11.24
N SER A 247 -8.19 -4.14 11.94
CA SER A 247 -7.50 -5.37 11.53
C SER A 247 -8.14 -6.62 12.14
N PHE A 248 -7.73 -7.80 11.66
CA PHE A 248 -8.10 -9.07 12.31
C PHE A 248 -7.53 -9.17 13.72
N HIS A 249 -6.32 -8.66 13.98
CA HIS A 249 -5.74 -8.62 15.33
C HIS A 249 -6.56 -7.74 16.30
N GLU A 250 -7.05 -6.58 15.84
CA GLU A 250 -7.97 -5.76 16.67
C GLU A 250 -9.30 -6.49 16.92
N ALA A 251 -9.78 -7.27 15.95
CA ALA A 251 -10.97 -8.10 16.13
C ALA A 251 -10.76 -9.22 17.16
N VAL A 252 -9.57 -9.86 17.18
CA VAL A 252 -9.18 -10.82 18.20
C VAL A 252 -9.15 -10.15 19.58
N ALA A 253 -8.52 -8.97 19.69
CA ALA A 253 -8.49 -8.22 20.93
C ALA A 253 -9.89 -7.79 21.41
N TYR A 254 -10.78 -7.38 20.51
CA TYR A 254 -12.20 -7.14 20.83
C TYR A 254 -12.86 -8.40 21.39
N TYR A 255 -12.56 -9.57 20.79
CA TYR A 255 -13.11 -10.85 21.21
C TYR A 255 -12.52 -11.36 22.53
N GLU A 256 -11.30 -10.97 22.90
CA GLU A 256 -10.68 -11.34 24.18
C GLU A 256 -11.01 -10.35 25.31
N HIS A 257 -11.54 -9.18 24.96
CA HIS A 257 -11.83 -8.12 25.92
C HIS A 257 -12.93 -8.53 26.92
N PRO A 258 -12.70 -8.36 28.24
CA PRO A 258 -13.57 -8.91 29.30
C PRO A 258 -14.99 -8.35 29.33
N ILE A 259 -15.22 -7.15 28.79
CA ILE A 259 -16.56 -6.53 28.69
C ILE A 259 -17.18 -6.67 27.30
N LEU A 260 -16.43 -6.44 26.22
CA LEU A 260 -16.96 -6.38 24.86
C LEU A 260 -17.41 -7.74 24.35
N LYS A 261 -16.67 -8.82 24.63
CA LYS A 261 -17.10 -10.18 24.26
C LYS A 261 -18.42 -10.57 24.91
N PRO A 262 -18.60 -10.49 26.26
CA PRO A 262 -19.88 -10.80 26.87
C PRO A 262 -21.04 -9.96 26.32
N ARG A 263 -20.82 -8.68 26.01
CA ARG A 263 -21.86 -7.81 25.43
C ARG A 263 -22.25 -8.19 24.02
N LEU A 264 -21.27 -8.53 23.17
CA LEU A 264 -21.53 -9.07 21.83
C LEU A 264 -22.35 -10.36 21.91
N GLU A 265 -21.93 -11.28 22.78
CA GLU A 265 -22.61 -12.57 22.94
C GLU A 265 -24.02 -12.43 23.52
N GLU A 266 -24.22 -11.54 24.51
CA GLU A 266 -25.52 -11.21 25.09
C GLU A 266 -26.45 -10.56 24.05
N SER A 267 -25.96 -9.56 23.31
CA SER A 267 -26.72 -8.89 22.25
C SER A 267 -27.20 -9.90 21.21
N LEU A 268 -26.32 -10.81 20.79
CA LEU A 268 -26.66 -11.89 19.88
C LEU A 268 -27.70 -12.84 20.48
N LYS A 269 -27.58 -13.18 21.76
CA LYS A 269 -28.53 -14.05 22.48
C LYS A 269 -29.92 -13.45 22.50
N VAL A 270 -30.01 -12.16 22.81
CA VAL A 270 -31.27 -11.40 22.84
C VAL A 270 -31.89 -11.35 21.44
N LEU A 271 -31.08 -11.08 20.41
CA LEU A 271 -31.54 -11.07 19.02
C LEU A 271 -32.04 -12.45 18.55
N MET A 272 -31.31 -13.52 18.85
CA MET A 272 -31.72 -14.89 18.55
C MET A 272 -33.01 -15.30 19.28
N LYS A 273 -33.28 -14.75 20.47
CA LYS A 273 -34.54 -14.98 21.21
C LYS A 273 -35.70 -14.16 20.64
N ALA A 274 -35.43 -12.94 20.18
CA ALA A 274 -36.43 -12.04 19.61
C ALA A 274 -36.95 -12.56 18.26
N THR A 275 -36.08 -13.21 17.48
CA THR A 275 -36.38 -13.81 16.17
C THR A 275 -36.88 -15.25 16.33
N LYS A 276 -38.20 -15.42 16.48
CA LYS A 276 -38.89 -16.72 16.52
C LYS A 276 -39.98 -16.76 15.44
N LYS A 277 -40.58 -17.93 15.21
CA LYS A 277 -41.62 -18.16 14.17
C LYS A 277 -42.52 -16.93 13.97
N GLY A 278 -42.47 -16.35 12.76
CA GLY A 278 -43.24 -15.16 12.37
C GLY A 278 -42.49 -13.82 12.43
N PHE A 279 -41.24 -13.76 12.90
CA PHE A 279 -40.40 -12.54 12.89
C PHE A 279 -39.00 -12.83 12.33
N ASP A 280 -38.69 -12.21 11.20
CA ASP A 280 -37.37 -12.22 10.56
C ASP A 280 -36.44 -11.22 11.28
N VAL A 281 -35.13 -11.46 11.22
CA VAL A 281 -34.14 -10.52 11.77
C VAL A 281 -34.20 -9.15 11.09
N ARG A 282 -34.61 -9.10 9.81
CA ARG A 282 -34.83 -7.88 9.03
C ARG A 282 -35.99 -7.04 9.55
N ASP A 283 -36.97 -7.64 10.23
CA ASP A 283 -38.07 -6.89 10.86
C ASP A 283 -37.60 -6.04 12.05
N ILE A 284 -36.44 -6.41 12.63
CA ILE A 284 -35.83 -5.69 13.75
C ILE A 284 -34.70 -4.78 13.24
N LEU A 285 -33.84 -5.30 12.36
CA LEU A 285 -32.61 -4.60 11.94
C LEU A 285 -32.78 -3.80 10.64
N GLY A 286 -33.71 -4.18 9.78
CA GLY A 286 -33.71 -3.77 8.37
C GLY A 286 -32.58 -4.40 7.57
N THR A 287 -32.59 -4.16 6.27
CA THR A 287 -31.69 -4.84 5.31
C THR A 287 -30.21 -4.54 5.56
N ILE A 288 -29.84 -3.26 5.73
CA ILE A 288 -28.44 -2.83 5.84
C ILE A 288 -27.80 -3.38 7.12
N ASN A 289 -28.48 -3.25 8.26
CA ASN A 289 -27.96 -3.74 9.53
C ASN A 289 -27.95 -5.29 9.58
N THR A 290 -28.83 -5.96 8.84
CA THR A 290 -28.78 -7.42 8.67
C THR A 290 -27.52 -7.86 7.91
N GLN A 291 -27.11 -7.14 6.86
CA GLN A 291 -25.84 -7.42 6.16
C GLN A 291 -24.64 -7.21 7.09
N LYS A 292 -24.64 -6.12 7.86
CA LYS A 292 -23.61 -5.86 8.87
C LYS A 292 -23.57 -6.96 9.95
N LEU A 293 -24.71 -7.48 10.39
CA LEU A 293 -24.76 -8.65 11.27
C LEU A 293 -24.11 -9.87 10.60
N HIS A 294 -24.37 -10.14 9.32
CA HIS A 294 -23.77 -11.26 8.58
C HIS A 294 -22.24 -11.18 8.59
N ALA A 295 -21.69 -10.00 8.30
CA ALA A 295 -20.26 -9.73 8.36
C ALA A 295 -19.68 -9.89 9.77
N CYS A 296 -20.35 -9.36 10.79
CA CYS A 296 -19.93 -9.52 12.18
C CYS A 296 -19.87 -11.00 12.59
N LEU A 297 -20.93 -11.76 12.33
CA LEU A 297 -20.97 -13.18 12.66
C LEU A 297 -19.93 -13.99 11.89
N THR A 298 -19.71 -13.65 10.62
CA THR A 298 -18.65 -14.25 9.81
C THR A 298 -17.28 -14.00 10.45
N LEU A 299 -16.97 -12.74 10.78
CA LEU A 299 -15.71 -12.34 11.41
C LEU A 299 -15.43 -13.08 12.71
N PHE A 300 -16.36 -13.09 13.65
CA PHE A 300 -16.14 -13.75 14.94
C PHE A 300 -16.20 -15.28 14.86
N SER A 301 -16.87 -15.85 13.84
CA SER A 301 -16.78 -17.29 13.56
C SER A 301 -15.40 -17.73 13.04
N GLU A 302 -14.65 -16.81 12.43
CA GLU A 302 -13.27 -17.03 11.98
C GLU A 302 -12.24 -16.82 13.09
N ILE A 303 -12.56 -15.99 14.10
CA ILE A 303 -11.69 -15.76 15.26
C ILE A 303 -11.68 -16.98 16.18
N ASP A 304 -12.84 -17.57 16.46
CA ASP A 304 -12.95 -18.80 17.24
C ASP A 304 -13.77 -19.85 16.46
N PRO A 305 -13.11 -20.60 15.56
CA PRO A 305 -13.78 -21.64 14.77
C PRO A 305 -14.36 -22.78 15.61
N ASN A 306 -13.85 -23.00 16.82
CA ASN A 306 -14.32 -24.05 17.72
C ASN A 306 -15.56 -23.61 18.50
N ASN A 307 -15.78 -22.30 18.64
CA ASN A 307 -16.98 -21.78 19.25
C ASN A 307 -18.21 -21.97 18.36
N ARG A 308 -19.06 -22.91 18.78
CA ARG A 308 -20.32 -23.23 18.10
C ARG A 308 -21.35 -22.10 18.17
N TYR A 309 -21.16 -21.08 19.00
CA TYR A 309 -22.13 -20.02 19.24
C TYR A 309 -22.37 -19.13 18.01
N PHE A 310 -21.31 -18.56 17.43
CA PHE A 310 -21.43 -17.74 16.21
C PHE A 310 -21.88 -18.57 15.01
N LYS A 311 -21.41 -19.83 14.89
CA LYS A 311 -21.89 -20.77 13.87
C LYS A 311 -23.38 -21.04 13.98
N LYS A 312 -23.92 -21.23 15.19
CA LYS A 312 -25.38 -21.38 15.41
C LYS A 312 -26.15 -20.14 14.98
N ALA A 313 -25.62 -18.94 15.24
CA ALA A 313 -26.25 -17.70 14.80
C ALA A 313 -26.20 -17.53 13.28
N LEU A 314 -25.06 -17.84 12.63
CA LEU A 314 -24.95 -17.87 11.16
C LEU A 314 -25.95 -18.85 10.55
N ASN A 315 -26.06 -20.07 11.09
CA ASN A 315 -27.05 -21.05 10.65
C ASN A 315 -28.48 -20.52 10.77
N LYS A 316 -28.77 -19.84 11.89
CA LYS A 316 -30.11 -19.31 12.15
C LYS A 316 -30.49 -18.17 11.20
N PHE A 317 -29.58 -17.22 10.94
CA PHE A 317 -29.90 -16.00 10.21
C PHE A 317 -29.52 -16.02 8.74
N PHE A 318 -28.54 -16.84 8.36
CA PHE A 318 -27.89 -16.83 7.04
C PHE A 318 -27.63 -18.23 6.50
N ALA A 319 -28.37 -19.25 6.97
CA ALA A 319 -28.23 -20.65 6.55
C ALA A 319 -26.81 -21.24 6.66
N GLY A 320 -25.95 -20.62 7.48
CA GLY A 320 -24.56 -21.04 7.68
C GLY A 320 -23.59 -20.48 6.64
N GLU A 321 -24.09 -19.71 5.67
CA GLU A 321 -23.26 -19.03 4.68
C GLU A 321 -22.42 -17.94 5.33
N LYS A 322 -21.19 -17.78 4.85
CA LYS A 322 -20.28 -16.71 5.27
C LYS A 322 -20.37 -15.54 4.31
N ASP A 323 -20.23 -14.34 4.85
CA ASP A 323 -20.15 -13.12 4.06
C ASP A 323 -18.79 -13.08 3.32
N SER A 324 -18.82 -13.16 1.99
CA SER A 324 -17.63 -13.27 1.14
C SER A 324 -16.74 -12.03 1.19
N ALA A 325 -17.33 -10.84 1.34
CA ALA A 325 -16.57 -9.60 1.48
C ALA A 325 -15.75 -9.57 2.78
N THR A 326 -16.31 -10.08 3.87
CA THR A 326 -15.63 -10.23 5.15
C THR A 326 -14.50 -11.24 5.05
N ILE A 327 -14.70 -12.39 4.41
CA ILE A 327 -13.64 -13.38 4.18
C ILE A 327 -12.49 -12.77 3.38
N ASN A 328 -12.79 -12.06 2.29
CA ASN A 328 -11.78 -11.35 1.50
C ASN A 328 -11.02 -10.30 2.32
N LEU A 329 -11.69 -9.59 3.24
CA LEU A 329 -11.03 -8.62 4.13
C LEU A 329 -10.15 -9.31 5.18
N ILE A 330 -10.60 -10.44 5.75
CA ILE A 330 -9.79 -11.25 6.68
C ILE A 330 -8.55 -11.75 5.96
N GLU A 331 -8.70 -12.35 4.78
CA GLU A 331 -7.59 -12.78 3.95
C GLU A 331 -6.64 -11.62 3.68
N LYS A 332 -7.12 -10.48 3.16
CA LYS A 332 -6.28 -9.29 2.95
C LYS A 332 -5.60 -8.79 4.22
N SER A 333 -6.25 -8.89 5.38
CA SER A 333 -5.64 -8.48 6.66
C SER A 333 -4.56 -9.46 7.12
N ARG A 334 -4.74 -10.77 6.92
CA ARG A 334 -3.73 -11.82 7.17
C ARG A 334 -2.57 -11.74 6.16
N TYR A 335 -2.87 -11.40 4.92
CA TYR A 335 -1.90 -11.19 3.83
C TYR A 335 -1.27 -9.79 3.87
N ASN A 336 -1.81 -8.78 4.54
CA ASN A 336 -1.07 -7.53 4.77
C ASN A 336 0.05 -7.68 5.82
N SER A 337 0.10 -8.83 6.51
CA SER A 337 1.28 -9.31 7.25
C SER A 337 2.32 -10.01 6.34
N TYR A 338 1.99 -10.30 5.08
CA TYR A 338 2.86 -10.90 4.05
C TYR A 338 2.43 -10.45 2.65
N PRO A 339 3.00 -9.39 2.07
CA PRO A 339 2.35 -8.74 0.94
C PRO A 339 2.28 -9.64 -0.28
N THR A 340 1.08 -9.72 -0.83
CA THR A 340 0.80 -10.11 -2.21
C THR A 340 1.75 -9.42 -3.17
N LEU A 341 2.59 -10.25 -3.82
CA LEU A 341 3.43 -9.93 -4.98
C LEU A 341 2.61 -9.78 -6.26
#